data_AF-A0AAJ6IB45-F1
#
_entry.id   AF-A0AAJ6IB45-F1
#
_cell.length_a   1.000
_cell.length_b   1.000
_cell.length_c   1.000
_cell.angle_alpha   90.00
_cell.angle_beta   90.00
_cell.angle_gamma   90.00
#
_symmetry.space_group_name_H-M   'P 1'
#
loop_
_entity.id
_entity.type
_entity.pdbx_description
1 polymer ?
#
loop_
_entity_poly.entity_id
_entity_poly.type
_entity_poly.pdbx_seq_one_letter_code
_entity_poly.pdbx_strand_id
1 'polypeptide(L)'
;MSIILQVSAWVILAVGFFALGHKFFPNLKNWFTTGKVSYVWLISITLGLFVLLTYPIFFNWWAVNFWNVPENELTDFTKLGPLGDIYGSLNTIVSSIALCAIAFTTYLQVISLKETRKITTEQMDESRNAIFATKFYALLNYKDEKLKTLSVKRDGIEYFGCQIFDFYFCYFDNLFKKEWKELTTYIEQDIYSHIRKCDLEVNDGKEFSDWYAHFLQIANLIDFINTSDLTEKDKDFYFNVLRSSMTMREQITLFWIAPVTPQVYAKLKNGRIFNLFFNKKLVHYGIQFYQDKNFESFNWQKVFDEKKETLA
;
A
#
# COMPACT_ATOMS: atom_id res chain seq x y z
N MET A 1 11.06 -64.43 -39.54
CA MET A 1 11.57 -65.04 -38.29
C MET A 1 12.88 -64.38 -37.86
N SER A 2 12.87 -63.06 -37.61
CA SER A 2 14.08 -62.30 -37.21
C SER A 2 13.75 -61.23 -36.15
N ILE A 3 12.55 -60.64 -36.18
CA ILE A 3 12.13 -59.58 -35.25
C ILE A 3 12.02 -60.07 -33.80
N ILE A 4 11.42 -61.25 -33.56
CA ILE A 4 11.23 -61.80 -32.19
C ILE A 4 12.59 -62.12 -31.54
N LEU A 5 13.54 -62.64 -32.33
CA LEU A 5 14.91 -62.94 -31.89
C LEU A 5 15.73 -61.67 -31.63
N GLN A 6 15.49 -60.61 -32.41
CA GLN A 6 16.10 -59.31 -32.14
C GLN A 6 15.53 -58.67 -30.87
N VAL A 7 14.20 -58.66 -30.71
CA VAL A 7 13.55 -58.08 -29.52
C VAL A 7 13.99 -58.83 -28.26
N SER A 8 14.08 -60.16 -28.30
CA SER A 8 14.60 -60.93 -27.16
C SER A 8 16.09 -60.66 -26.89
N ALA A 9 16.92 -60.51 -27.93
CA ALA A 9 18.32 -60.11 -27.77
C ALA A 9 18.46 -58.71 -27.14
N TRP A 10 17.59 -57.76 -27.50
CA TRP A 10 17.58 -56.41 -26.92
C TRP A 10 17.11 -56.39 -25.46
N VAL A 11 16.12 -57.21 -25.11
CA VAL A 11 15.69 -57.37 -23.71
C VAL A 11 16.81 -57.99 -22.87
N ILE A 12 17.52 -58.99 -23.41
CA ILE A 12 18.66 -59.61 -22.74
C ILE A 12 19.82 -58.62 -22.59
N LEU A 13 20.07 -57.77 -23.60
CA LEU A 13 21.10 -56.72 -23.53
C LEU A 13 20.74 -55.64 -22.51
N ALA A 14 19.49 -55.19 -22.46
CA ALA A 14 19.01 -54.19 -21.50
C ALA A 14 19.09 -54.71 -20.05
N VAL A 15 18.66 -55.96 -19.83
CA VAL A 15 18.75 -56.63 -18.52
C VAL A 15 20.22 -56.89 -18.15
N GLY A 16 21.06 -57.28 -19.12
CA GLY A 16 22.50 -57.49 -18.93
C GLY A 16 23.25 -56.20 -18.57
N PHE A 17 22.92 -55.09 -19.22
CA PHE A 17 23.47 -53.77 -18.88
C PHE A 17 23.06 -53.31 -17.48
N PHE A 18 21.80 -53.58 -17.09
CA PHE A 18 21.31 -53.28 -15.75
C PHE A 18 22.01 -54.12 -14.68
N ALA A 19 22.25 -55.41 -14.96
CA ALA A 19 22.96 -56.33 -14.07
C ALA A 19 24.45 -55.98 -13.94
N LEU A 20 25.11 -55.59 -15.03
CA LEU A 20 26.50 -55.13 -15.02
C LEU A 20 26.66 -53.78 -14.31
N GLY A 21 25.73 -52.84 -14.53
CA GLY A 21 25.69 -51.56 -13.83
C GLY A 21 25.57 -51.72 -12.31
N HIS A 22 24.75 -52.67 -11.86
CA HIS A 22 24.61 -53.01 -10.43
C HIS A 22 25.88 -53.64 -9.83
N LYS A 23 26.67 -54.36 -10.63
CA LYS A 23 27.91 -55.02 -10.19
C LYS A 23 29.11 -54.06 -10.12
N PHE A 24 29.24 -53.12 -11.06
CA PHE A 24 30.35 -52.17 -11.11
C PHE A 24 30.14 -50.92 -10.24
N PHE A 25 28.88 -50.56 -9.95
CA PHE A 25 28.54 -49.42 -9.09
C PHE A 25 27.68 -49.89 -7.91
N PRO A 26 28.27 -50.48 -6.85
CA PRO A 26 27.50 -50.95 -5.69
C PRO A 26 26.81 -49.81 -4.92
N ASN A 27 27.28 -48.57 -5.09
CA ASN A 27 26.67 -47.37 -4.51
C ASN A 27 25.59 -46.73 -5.40
N LEU A 28 25.26 -47.30 -6.57
CA LEU A 28 24.21 -46.79 -7.46
C LEU A 28 22.84 -46.80 -6.75
N LYS A 29 22.58 -47.84 -5.94
CA LYS A 29 21.37 -47.94 -5.10
C LYS A 29 21.25 -46.80 -4.10
N ASN A 30 22.37 -46.39 -3.47
CA ASN A 30 22.39 -45.24 -2.56
C ASN A 30 22.28 -43.91 -3.30
N TRP A 31 22.82 -43.82 -4.52
CA TRP A 31 22.66 -42.65 -5.40
C TRP A 31 21.20 -42.47 -5.87
N PHE A 32 20.46 -43.56 -6.10
CA PHE A 32 19.03 -43.52 -6.43
C PHE A 32 18.13 -43.19 -5.24
N THR A 33 18.52 -43.56 -4.01
CA THR A 33 17.70 -43.31 -2.81
C THR A 33 18.02 -41.98 -2.14
N THR A 34 19.22 -41.41 -2.33
CA THR A 34 19.62 -40.13 -1.73
C THR A 34 19.89 -39.01 -2.75
N GLY A 35 19.98 -39.32 -4.05
CA GLY A 35 20.17 -38.34 -5.13
C GLY A 35 18.85 -37.79 -5.66
N LYS A 36 18.79 -36.47 -5.83
CA LYS A 36 17.65 -35.71 -6.41
C LYS A 36 17.42 -35.99 -7.91
N VAL A 37 17.48 -37.23 -8.37
CA VAL A 37 17.05 -37.58 -9.73
C VAL A 37 15.70 -38.27 -9.61
N SER A 38 14.64 -37.49 -9.81
CA SER A 38 13.26 -37.97 -9.77
C SER A 38 13.10 -39.20 -10.67
N TYR A 39 12.43 -40.24 -10.18
CA TYR A 39 12.07 -41.45 -10.93
C TYR A 39 11.47 -41.14 -12.32
N VAL A 40 10.84 -39.96 -12.45
CA VAL A 40 10.33 -39.39 -13.71
C VAL A 40 11.43 -39.21 -14.76
N TRP A 41 12.62 -38.73 -14.39
CA TRP A 41 13.74 -38.56 -15.33
C TRP A 41 14.26 -39.89 -15.87
N LEU A 42 14.33 -40.90 -15.01
CA LEU A 42 14.77 -42.24 -15.44
C LEU A 42 13.76 -42.86 -16.41
N ILE A 43 12.46 -42.70 -16.14
CA ILE A 43 11.38 -43.12 -17.05
C ILE A 43 11.43 -42.33 -18.37
N SER A 44 11.64 -41.01 -18.33
CA SER A 44 11.75 -40.19 -19.53
C SER A 44 12.96 -40.56 -20.39
N ILE A 45 14.11 -40.88 -19.76
CA ILE A 45 15.33 -41.30 -20.47
C ILE A 45 15.15 -42.69 -21.08
N THR A 46 14.57 -43.65 -20.35
CA THR A 46 14.32 -44.99 -20.90
C THR A 46 13.28 -44.97 -22.01
N LEU A 47 12.22 -44.18 -21.88
CA LEU A 47 11.24 -43.98 -22.94
C LEU A 47 11.86 -43.29 -24.16
N GLY A 48 12.69 -42.26 -23.96
CA GLY A 48 13.39 -41.56 -25.04
C GLY A 48 14.37 -42.48 -25.79
N LEU A 49 15.15 -43.29 -25.07
CA LEU A 49 16.03 -44.31 -25.66
C LEU A 49 15.23 -45.38 -26.41
N PHE A 50 14.10 -45.82 -25.87
CA PHE A 50 13.22 -46.77 -26.55
C PHE A 50 12.68 -46.22 -27.87
N VAL A 51 12.19 -44.97 -27.88
CA VAL A 51 11.73 -44.29 -29.09
C VAL A 51 12.88 -44.14 -30.09
N LEU A 52 14.08 -43.74 -29.65
CA LEU A 52 15.24 -43.58 -30.53
C LEU A 52 15.68 -44.90 -31.19
N LEU A 53 15.70 -46.00 -30.43
CA LEU A 53 16.11 -47.32 -30.92
C LEU A 53 15.06 -47.97 -31.83
N THR A 54 13.78 -47.69 -31.59
CA THR A 54 12.68 -48.22 -32.39
C THR A 54 12.33 -47.34 -33.60
N TYR A 55 12.82 -46.09 -33.62
CA TYR A 55 12.55 -45.13 -34.69
C TYR A 55 12.86 -45.65 -36.09
N PRO A 56 14.01 -46.29 -36.39
CA PRO A 56 14.31 -46.76 -37.74
C PRO A 56 13.33 -47.85 -38.23
N ILE A 57 12.90 -48.72 -37.32
CA ILE A 57 11.97 -49.82 -37.61
C ILE A 57 10.57 -49.26 -37.85
N PHE A 58 10.12 -48.37 -36.97
CA PHE A 58 8.84 -47.69 -37.09
C PHE A 58 8.78 -46.83 -38.37
N PHE A 59 9.84 -46.10 -38.68
CA PHE A 59 9.94 -45.27 -39.88
C PHE A 59 9.84 -46.09 -41.16
N ASN A 60 10.55 -47.22 -41.26
CA ASN A 60 10.45 -48.12 -42.42
C ASN A 60 9.03 -48.66 -42.58
N TRP A 61 8.39 -49.10 -41.50
CA TRP A 61 6.99 -49.57 -41.54
C TRP A 61 6.03 -48.46 -41.99
N TRP A 62 6.23 -47.24 -41.51
CA TRP A 62 5.39 -46.09 -41.86
C TRP A 62 5.59 -45.64 -43.31
N ALA A 63 6.82 -45.62 -43.80
CA ALA A 63 7.14 -45.25 -45.19
C ALA A 63 6.53 -46.23 -46.21
N VAL A 64 6.56 -47.53 -45.94
CA VAL A 64 5.96 -48.56 -46.83
C VAL A 64 4.43 -48.49 -46.83
N ASN A 65 3.80 -48.38 -45.66
CA ASN A 65 2.34 -48.51 -45.57
C ASN A 65 1.57 -47.19 -45.75
N PHE A 66 2.15 -46.06 -45.37
CA PHE A 66 1.46 -44.76 -45.39
C PHE A 66 1.89 -43.89 -46.57
N TRP A 67 3.16 -43.98 -46.98
CA TRP A 67 3.73 -43.22 -48.09
C TRP A 67 3.92 -44.05 -49.37
N ASN A 68 3.55 -45.34 -49.35
CA ASN A 68 3.64 -46.29 -50.47
C ASN A 68 5.03 -46.31 -51.13
N VAL A 69 6.10 -46.13 -50.34
CA VAL A 69 7.46 -46.22 -50.87
C VAL A 69 7.84 -47.69 -51.09
N PRO A 70 8.28 -48.06 -52.29
CA PRO A 70 8.73 -49.43 -52.58
C PRO A 70 9.87 -49.86 -51.64
N GLU A 71 9.77 -51.08 -51.08
CA GLU A 71 10.77 -51.61 -50.13
C GLU A 71 12.21 -51.64 -50.69
N ASN A 72 12.35 -51.72 -52.01
CA ASN A 72 13.63 -51.74 -52.72
C ASN A 72 14.31 -50.36 -52.85
N GLU A 73 13.62 -49.26 -52.54
CA GLU A 73 14.19 -47.90 -52.56
C GLU A 73 14.60 -47.42 -51.15
N LEU A 74 14.27 -48.17 -50.11
CA LEU A 74 14.63 -47.85 -48.71
C LEU A 74 16.07 -48.21 -48.34
N THR A 75 16.71 -49.11 -49.12
CA THR A 75 18.11 -49.53 -48.91
C THR A 75 19.12 -48.63 -49.60
N ASP A 76 18.68 -47.80 -50.55
CA ASP A 76 19.52 -46.94 -51.37
C ASP A 76 19.36 -45.48 -50.93
N PHE A 77 20.28 -45.00 -50.09
CA PHE A 77 20.21 -43.68 -49.47
C PHE A 77 20.08 -42.52 -50.48
N THR A 78 20.48 -42.73 -51.75
CA THR A 78 20.37 -41.75 -52.83
C THR A 78 18.96 -41.55 -53.39
N LYS A 79 18.01 -42.46 -53.08
CA LYS A 79 16.61 -42.39 -53.56
C LYS A 79 15.60 -41.91 -52.52
N LEU A 80 16.06 -41.64 -51.29
CA LEU A 80 15.22 -41.17 -50.18
C LEU A 80 14.85 -39.67 -50.25
N GLY A 81 15.23 -38.95 -51.31
CA GLY A 81 14.95 -37.52 -51.49
C GLY A 81 13.46 -37.13 -51.37
N PRO A 82 12.53 -37.82 -52.08
CA PRO A 82 11.10 -37.53 -51.99
C PRO A 82 10.49 -37.75 -50.59
N LEU A 83 11.02 -38.71 -49.82
CA LEU A 83 10.64 -38.91 -48.42
C LEU A 83 11.14 -37.78 -47.52
N GLY A 84 12.34 -37.27 -47.79
CA GLY A 84 12.89 -36.07 -47.15
C GLY A 84 12.01 -34.83 -47.38
N ASP A 85 11.47 -34.65 -48.59
CA ASP A 85 10.60 -33.52 -48.94
C ASP A 85 9.23 -33.58 -48.23
N ILE A 86 8.62 -34.77 -48.13
CA ILE A 86 7.36 -34.97 -47.38
C ILE A 86 7.60 -34.77 -45.88
N TYR A 87 8.69 -35.32 -45.33
CA TYR A 87 9.03 -35.10 -43.92
C TYR A 87 9.35 -33.61 -43.64
N GLY A 88 10.05 -32.94 -44.56
CA GLY A 88 10.35 -31.50 -44.47
C GLY A 88 9.10 -30.63 -44.50
N SER A 89 8.14 -30.93 -45.39
CA SER A 89 6.85 -30.21 -45.46
C SER A 89 5.99 -30.45 -44.21
N LEU A 90 5.92 -31.68 -43.69
CA LEU A 90 5.23 -32.00 -42.45
C LEU A 90 5.87 -31.29 -41.25
N ASN A 91 7.20 -31.31 -41.15
CA ASN A 91 7.93 -30.60 -40.11
C ASN A 91 7.68 -29.08 -40.17
N THR A 92 7.55 -28.52 -41.38
CA THR A 92 7.23 -27.11 -41.58
C THR A 92 5.82 -26.77 -41.07
N ILE A 93 4.83 -27.64 -41.30
CA ILE A 93 3.46 -27.47 -40.79
C ILE A 93 3.45 -27.55 -39.25
N VAL A 94 4.07 -28.59 -38.68
CA VAL A 94 4.15 -28.76 -37.21
C VAL A 94 4.89 -27.60 -36.57
N SER A 95 5.99 -27.14 -37.16
CA SER A 95 6.75 -25.97 -36.69
C SER A 95 5.94 -24.68 -36.78
N SER A 96 5.12 -24.52 -37.83
CA SER A 96 4.23 -23.36 -37.99
C SER A 96 3.12 -23.35 -36.94
N ILE A 97 2.51 -24.50 -36.66
CA ILE A 97 1.51 -24.66 -35.60
C ILE A 97 2.13 -24.37 -34.23
N ALA A 98 3.34 -24.90 -33.97
CA ALA A 98 4.08 -24.63 -32.74
C ALA A 98 4.39 -23.14 -32.59
N LEU A 99 4.82 -22.47 -33.67
CA LEU A 99 5.06 -21.03 -33.67
C LEU A 99 3.78 -20.24 -33.38
N CYS A 100 2.66 -20.59 -34.01
CA CYS A 100 1.35 -19.99 -33.73
C CYS A 100 0.92 -20.18 -32.26
N ALA A 101 1.14 -21.37 -31.70
CA ALA A 101 0.86 -21.65 -30.29
C ALA A 101 1.76 -20.81 -29.36
N ILE A 102 3.06 -20.67 -29.68
CA ILE A 102 3.99 -19.82 -28.92
C ILE A 102 3.60 -18.35 -29.01
N ALA A 103 3.23 -17.86 -30.20
CA ALA A 103 2.78 -16.49 -30.39
C ALA A 103 1.49 -16.21 -29.60
N PHE A 104 0.53 -17.12 -29.66
CA PHE A 104 -0.74 -17.01 -28.92
C PHE A 104 -0.53 -17.06 -27.40
N THR A 105 0.27 -17.98 -26.90
CA THR A 105 0.60 -18.07 -25.47
C THR A 105 1.36 -16.83 -24.98
N THR A 106 2.31 -16.33 -25.78
CA THR A 106 3.02 -15.07 -25.49
C THR A 106 2.05 -13.90 -25.42
N TYR A 107 1.09 -13.82 -26.36
CA TYR A 107 0.05 -12.80 -26.35
C TYR A 107 -0.79 -12.85 -25.07
N LEU A 108 -1.24 -14.05 -24.66
CA LEU A 108 -1.97 -14.23 -23.40
C LEU A 108 -1.14 -13.83 -22.18
N GLN A 109 0.17 -14.16 -22.16
CA GLN A 109 1.08 -13.73 -21.09
C GLN A 109 1.20 -12.21 -21.01
N VAL A 110 1.23 -11.50 -22.14
CA VAL A 110 1.25 -10.03 -22.14
C VAL A 110 -0.03 -9.45 -21.54
N ILE A 111 -1.19 -10.04 -21.84
CA ILE A 111 -2.47 -9.62 -21.26
C ILE A 111 -2.47 -9.86 -19.74
N SER A 112 -2.11 -11.06 -19.31
CA SER A 112 -2.11 -11.39 -17.88
C SER A 112 -1.14 -10.52 -17.09
N LEU A 113 0.02 -10.17 -17.66
CA LEU A 113 0.96 -9.23 -17.04
C LEU A 113 0.38 -7.82 -16.92
N LYS A 114 -0.38 -7.35 -17.91
CA LYS A 114 -1.04 -6.03 -17.85
C LYS A 114 -2.10 -6.01 -16.74
N GLU A 115 -2.92 -7.05 -16.66
CA GLU A 115 -3.93 -7.19 -15.59
C GLU A 115 -3.28 -7.31 -14.21
N THR A 116 -2.24 -8.14 -14.08
CA THR A 116 -1.49 -8.29 -12.84
C THR A 116 -0.92 -6.95 -12.36
N ARG A 117 -0.31 -6.16 -13.27
CA ARG A 117 0.19 -4.82 -12.92
C ARG A 117 -0.92 -3.92 -12.41
N LYS A 118 -2.09 -3.92 -13.05
CA LYS A 118 -3.24 -3.11 -12.63
C LYS A 118 -3.73 -3.51 -11.23
N ILE A 119 -3.89 -4.80 -10.98
CA ILE A 119 -4.30 -5.30 -9.65
C ILE A 119 -3.25 -4.95 -8.60
N THR A 120 -1.96 -5.12 -8.92
CA THR A 120 -0.88 -4.74 -8.00
C THR A 120 -0.90 -3.25 -7.69
N THR A 121 -1.12 -2.37 -8.67
CA THR A 121 -1.24 -0.93 -8.41
C THR A 121 -2.44 -0.59 -7.53
N GLU A 122 -3.61 -1.18 -7.80
CA GLU A 122 -4.81 -0.97 -6.97
C GLU A 122 -4.59 -1.47 -5.53
N GLN A 123 -3.96 -2.64 -5.36
CA GLN A 123 -3.60 -3.18 -4.05
C GLN A 123 -2.58 -2.32 -3.32
N MET A 124 -1.59 -1.76 -4.03
CA MET A 124 -0.62 -0.85 -3.42
C MET A 124 -1.30 0.43 -2.96
N ASP A 125 -2.24 0.96 -3.72
CA ASP A 125 -3.01 2.15 -3.36
C ASP A 125 -3.91 1.88 -2.15
N GLU A 126 -4.64 0.76 -2.14
CA GLU A 126 -5.44 0.31 -1.00
C GLU A 126 -4.56 0.09 0.25
N SER A 127 -3.39 -0.53 0.10
CA SER A 127 -2.43 -0.73 1.17
C SER A 127 -1.90 0.59 1.72
N ARG A 128 -1.58 1.57 0.87
CA ARG A 128 -1.17 2.92 1.31
C ARG A 128 -2.28 3.59 2.11
N ASN A 129 -3.52 3.51 1.65
CA ASN A 129 -4.69 4.07 2.34
C ASN A 129 -4.92 3.39 3.70
N ALA A 130 -4.81 2.07 3.76
CA ALA A 130 -4.91 1.32 5.02
C ALA A 130 -3.79 1.72 6.01
N ILE A 131 -2.54 1.81 5.54
CA ILE A 131 -1.40 2.26 6.36
C ILE A 131 -1.62 3.68 6.86
N PHE A 132 -2.11 4.59 6.00
CA PHE A 132 -2.44 5.96 6.40
C PHE A 132 -3.50 5.95 7.52
N ALA A 133 -4.62 5.24 7.31
CA ALA A 133 -5.70 5.15 8.29
C ALA A 133 -5.20 4.62 9.64
N THR A 134 -4.41 3.55 9.63
CA THR A 134 -3.81 3.00 10.86
C THR A 134 -2.91 4.02 11.56
N LYS A 135 -2.03 4.72 10.83
CA LYS A 135 -1.17 5.77 11.40
C LYS A 135 -1.99 6.92 11.96
N PHE A 136 -3.01 7.37 11.23
CA PHE A 136 -3.91 8.43 11.65
C PHE A 136 -4.59 8.08 12.98
N TYR A 137 -5.24 6.92 13.07
CA TYR A 137 -5.91 6.51 14.31
C TYR A 137 -4.92 6.26 15.46
N ALA A 138 -3.72 5.76 15.19
CA ALA A 138 -2.67 5.64 16.20
C ALA A 138 -2.25 7.02 16.76
N LEU A 139 -2.05 8.01 15.89
CA LEU A 139 -1.71 9.38 16.28
C LEU A 139 -2.88 10.08 17.00
N LEU A 140 -4.11 9.84 16.56
CA LEU A 140 -5.32 10.37 17.20
C LEU A 140 -5.49 9.80 18.62
N ASN A 141 -5.30 8.48 18.78
CA ASN A 141 -5.32 7.84 20.10
C ASN A 141 -4.17 8.35 20.98
N TYR A 142 -2.97 8.54 20.40
CA TYR A 142 -1.84 9.11 21.12
C TYR A 142 -2.14 10.54 21.63
N LYS A 143 -2.81 11.38 20.81
CA LYS A 143 -3.32 12.69 21.23
C LYS A 143 -4.28 12.56 22.42
N ASP A 144 -5.25 11.64 22.34
CA ASP A 144 -6.23 11.45 23.42
C ASP A 144 -5.58 10.95 24.72
N GLU A 145 -4.62 10.04 24.64
CA GLU A 145 -3.84 9.61 25.81
C GLU A 145 -3.03 10.76 26.40
N LYS A 146 -2.40 11.60 25.56
CA LYS A 146 -1.69 12.79 26.03
C LYS A 146 -2.62 13.79 26.71
N LEU A 147 -3.81 14.01 26.16
CA LEU A 147 -4.82 14.85 26.80
C LEU A 147 -5.14 14.33 28.20
N LYS A 148 -5.39 13.03 28.38
CA LYS A 148 -5.68 12.44 29.71
C LYS A 148 -4.56 12.64 30.72
N THR A 149 -3.30 12.72 30.27
CA THR A 149 -2.14 12.93 31.16
C THR A 149 -1.95 14.37 31.60
N LEU A 150 -2.63 15.35 31.00
CA LEU A 150 -2.54 16.73 31.45
C LEU A 150 -3.11 16.82 32.87
N SER A 151 -2.35 17.41 33.80
CA SER A 151 -2.83 17.72 35.13
C SER A 151 -2.40 19.12 35.58
N VAL A 152 -3.31 19.79 36.28
CA VAL A 152 -3.05 21.08 36.93
C VAL A 152 -3.63 21.04 38.32
N LYS A 153 -3.00 21.77 39.24
CA LYS A 153 -3.49 21.91 40.61
C LYS A 153 -4.00 23.32 40.82
N ARG A 154 -5.27 23.42 41.20
CA ARG A 154 -5.95 24.70 41.47
C ARG A 154 -6.68 24.63 42.80
N ASP A 155 -6.42 25.58 43.68
CA ASP A 155 -7.04 25.67 45.01
C ASP A 155 -6.85 24.37 45.83
N GLY A 156 -5.73 23.69 45.63
CA GLY A 156 -5.45 22.39 46.28
C GLY A 156 -6.08 21.16 45.61
N ILE A 157 -6.95 21.33 44.61
CA ILE A 157 -7.63 20.26 43.87
C ILE A 157 -6.90 20.00 42.55
N GLU A 158 -6.72 18.73 42.19
CA GLU A 158 -6.11 18.34 40.92
C GLU A 158 -7.19 18.13 39.84
N TYR A 159 -6.98 18.74 38.68
CA TYR A 159 -7.85 18.66 37.51
C TYR A 159 -7.11 17.99 36.36
N PHE A 160 -7.84 17.19 35.57
CA PHE A 160 -7.24 16.36 34.53
C PHE A 160 -7.86 16.61 33.15
N GLY A 161 -7.03 16.47 32.12
CA GLY A 161 -7.42 16.46 30.72
C GLY A 161 -8.33 17.61 30.30
N CYS A 162 -9.49 17.28 29.74
CA CYS A 162 -10.37 18.28 29.12
C CYS A 162 -10.91 19.35 30.09
N GLN A 163 -11.00 19.04 31.39
CA GLN A 163 -11.47 19.98 32.42
C GLN A 163 -10.56 21.20 32.53
N ILE A 164 -9.27 21.05 32.20
CA ILE A 164 -8.30 22.13 32.23
C ILE A 164 -8.71 23.25 31.26
N PHE A 165 -9.26 22.88 30.10
CA PHE A 165 -9.68 23.84 29.09
C PHE A 165 -10.94 24.64 29.48
N ASP A 166 -11.70 24.22 30.49
CA ASP A 166 -12.78 25.05 31.04
C ASP A 166 -12.21 26.30 31.71
N PHE A 167 -11.04 26.20 32.37
CA PHE A 167 -10.41 27.36 32.99
C PHE A 167 -9.88 28.34 31.94
N TYR A 168 -9.22 27.84 30.89
CA TYR A 168 -8.77 28.66 29.77
C TYR A 168 -9.95 29.36 29.09
N PHE A 169 -11.03 28.63 28.83
CA PHE A 169 -12.24 29.22 28.26
C PHE A 169 -12.80 30.32 29.16
N CYS A 170 -12.95 30.06 30.46
CA CYS A 170 -13.51 31.03 31.39
C CYS A 170 -12.64 32.29 31.49
N TYR A 171 -11.30 32.12 31.50
CA TYR A 171 -10.37 33.24 31.46
C TYR A 171 -10.55 34.06 30.17
N PHE A 172 -10.53 33.39 29.02
CA PHE A 172 -10.67 34.02 27.71
C PHE A 172 -12.00 34.73 27.53
N ASP A 173 -13.11 34.11 27.93
CA ASP A 173 -14.44 34.71 27.86
C ASP A 173 -14.57 35.93 28.79
N ASN A 174 -13.98 35.88 29.98
CA ASN A 174 -13.92 37.03 30.88
C ASN A 174 -13.09 38.18 30.29
N LEU A 175 -12.00 37.86 29.59
CA LEU A 175 -11.16 38.85 28.92
C LEU A 175 -11.96 39.61 27.85
N PHE A 176 -12.72 38.92 27.01
CA PHE A 176 -13.64 39.51 26.02
C PHE A 176 -14.84 40.24 26.63
N LYS A 177 -15.25 39.89 27.85
CA LYS A 177 -16.34 40.59 28.54
C LYS A 177 -15.89 41.87 29.23
N LYS A 178 -14.62 41.95 29.63
CA LYS A 178 -14.07 43.04 30.42
C LYS A 178 -13.07 43.84 29.59
N GLU A 179 -11.81 43.41 29.58
CA GLU A 179 -10.68 44.19 29.05
C GLU A 179 -10.74 44.35 27.52
N TRP A 180 -11.20 43.33 26.81
CA TRP A 180 -11.20 43.28 25.34
C TRP A 180 -12.57 43.56 24.73
N LYS A 181 -13.52 44.10 25.51
CA LYS A 181 -14.90 44.28 25.09
C LYS A 181 -15.07 45.16 23.84
N GLU A 182 -14.27 46.23 23.76
CA GLU A 182 -14.34 47.23 22.69
C GLU A 182 -13.08 47.20 21.80
N LEU A 183 -12.23 46.17 21.94
CA LEU A 183 -11.03 46.04 21.13
C LEU A 183 -11.38 45.54 19.73
N THR A 184 -10.82 46.21 18.73
CA THR A 184 -10.90 45.80 17.31
C THR A 184 -9.58 45.27 16.78
N THR A 185 -8.48 45.53 17.49
CA THR A 185 -7.12 45.11 17.16
C THR A 185 -6.45 44.50 18.39
N TYR A 186 -5.65 43.45 18.18
CA TYR A 186 -4.99 42.69 19.24
C TYR A 186 -3.49 42.62 18.99
N ILE A 187 -2.68 42.75 20.04
CA ILE A 187 -1.23 42.68 19.95
C ILE A 187 -0.77 41.31 20.45
N GLU A 188 0.09 40.63 19.68
CA GLU A 188 0.59 39.28 20.02
C GLU A 188 1.27 39.25 21.39
N GLN A 189 2.04 40.28 21.74
CA GLN A 189 2.68 40.43 23.05
C GLN A 189 1.66 40.42 24.20
N ASP A 190 0.52 41.10 24.02
CA ASP A 190 -0.53 41.18 25.03
C ASP A 190 -1.22 39.83 25.18
N ILE A 191 -1.52 39.16 24.05
CA ILE A 191 -2.09 37.81 24.02
C ILE A 191 -1.18 36.84 24.79
N TYR A 192 0.12 36.84 24.49
CA TYR A 192 1.10 36.01 25.17
C TYR A 192 1.15 36.30 26.68
N SER A 193 1.09 37.57 27.07
CA SER A 193 1.06 37.97 28.48
C SER A 193 -0.17 37.44 29.22
N HIS A 194 -1.34 37.45 28.58
CA HIS A 194 -2.59 36.93 29.15
C HIS A 194 -2.60 35.41 29.24
N ILE A 195 -2.01 34.71 28.26
CA ILE A 195 -1.84 33.25 28.31
C ILE A 195 -0.95 32.89 29.50
N ARG A 196 0.20 33.57 29.66
CA ARG A 196 1.09 33.32 30.81
C ARG A 196 0.40 33.59 32.15
N LYS A 197 -0.40 34.66 32.26
CA LYS A 197 -1.22 34.92 33.46
C LYS A 197 -2.21 33.78 33.72
N CYS A 198 -2.88 33.31 32.67
CA CYS A 198 -3.81 32.20 32.76
C CYS A 198 -3.10 30.90 33.19
N ASP A 199 -1.94 30.57 32.60
CA ASP A 199 -1.16 29.39 32.99
C ASP A 199 -0.83 29.39 34.49
N LEU A 200 -0.42 30.55 35.03
CA LEU A 200 -0.15 30.73 36.45
C LEU A 200 -1.41 30.60 37.31
N GLU A 201 -2.53 31.20 36.89
CA GLU A 201 -3.81 31.11 37.61
C GLU A 201 -4.40 29.69 37.63
N VAL A 202 -4.18 28.92 36.57
CA VAL A 202 -4.72 27.57 36.40
C VAL A 202 -3.95 26.54 37.23
N ASN A 203 -2.70 26.82 37.59
CA ASN A 203 -1.80 25.86 38.24
C ASN A 203 -1.15 26.39 39.53
N ASP A 204 -1.93 27.09 40.36
CA ASP A 204 -1.52 27.60 41.68
C ASP A 204 -0.17 28.37 41.66
N GLY A 205 0.01 29.21 40.64
CA GLY A 205 1.20 30.05 40.45
C GLY A 205 2.39 29.34 39.79
N LYS A 206 2.24 28.11 39.34
CA LYS A 206 3.27 27.38 38.57
C LYS A 206 3.02 27.52 37.08
N GLU A 207 4.08 27.60 36.29
CA GLU A 207 3.93 27.60 34.82
C GLU A 207 3.39 26.24 34.36
N PHE A 208 2.39 26.26 33.48
CA PHE A 208 1.81 25.09 32.84
C PHE A 208 1.87 25.26 31.33
N SER A 209 2.69 24.45 30.68
CA SER A 209 2.92 24.50 29.23
C SER A 209 2.52 23.21 28.51
N ASP A 210 1.99 22.21 29.21
CA ASP A 210 1.77 20.88 28.61
C ASP A 210 0.65 20.89 27.56
N TRP A 211 -0.23 21.90 27.60
CA TRP A 211 -1.19 22.18 26.53
C TRP A 211 -0.48 22.37 25.18
N TYR A 212 0.75 22.88 25.16
CA TYR A 212 1.52 23.09 23.93
C TYR A 212 1.77 21.78 23.20
N ALA A 213 2.22 20.76 23.93
CA ALA A 213 2.47 19.43 23.36
C ALA A 213 1.18 18.82 22.80
N HIS A 214 0.06 19.00 23.50
CA HIS A 214 -1.26 18.55 23.04
C HIS A 214 -1.68 19.21 21.72
N PHE A 215 -1.64 20.54 21.64
CA PHE A 215 -2.04 21.26 20.43
C PHE A 215 -1.06 21.10 19.27
N LEU A 216 0.23 20.88 19.56
CA LEU A 216 1.20 20.51 18.55
C LEU A 216 0.86 19.16 17.89
N GLN A 217 0.31 18.19 18.63
CA GLN A 217 -0.15 16.94 18.02
C GLN A 217 -1.36 17.13 17.10
N ILE A 218 -2.30 18.00 17.46
CA ILE A 218 -3.41 18.37 16.57
C ILE A 218 -2.86 19.02 15.29
N ALA A 219 -1.91 19.94 15.44
CA ALA A 219 -1.27 20.61 14.33
C ALA A 219 -0.53 19.61 13.40
N ASN A 220 0.16 18.63 13.98
CA ASN A 220 0.81 17.55 13.23
C ASN A 220 -0.18 16.62 12.52
N LEU A 221 -1.33 16.33 13.12
CA LEU A 221 -2.41 15.57 12.49
C LEU A 221 -2.98 16.32 11.27
N ILE A 222 -3.18 17.62 11.38
CA ILE A 222 -3.63 18.47 10.25
C ILE A 222 -2.61 18.43 9.12
N ASP A 223 -1.33 18.62 9.44
CA ASP A 223 -0.22 18.56 8.50
C ASP A 223 -0.15 17.19 7.81
N PHE A 224 -0.26 16.10 8.58
CA PHE A 224 -0.27 14.72 8.08
C PHE A 224 -1.41 14.47 7.07
N ILE A 225 -2.61 14.98 7.33
CA ILE A 225 -3.75 14.91 6.39
C ILE A 225 -3.46 15.74 5.14
N ASN A 226 -3.00 16.98 5.31
CA ASN A 226 -2.73 17.91 4.22
C ASN A 226 -1.67 17.39 3.24
N THR A 227 -0.57 16.84 3.75
CA THR A 227 0.56 16.34 2.95
C THR A 227 0.33 14.97 2.35
N SER A 228 -0.80 14.32 2.62
CA SER A 228 -1.12 13.00 2.09
C SER A 228 -1.58 13.05 0.63
N ASP A 229 -1.32 11.97 -0.10
CA ASP A 229 -1.80 11.74 -1.47
C ASP A 229 -3.29 11.30 -1.52
N LEU A 230 -4.05 11.55 -0.45
CA LEU A 230 -5.46 11.23 -0.37
C LEU A 230 -6.31 12.13 -1.27
N THR A 231 -7.47 11.62 -1.67
CA THR A 231 -8.48 12.45 -2.35
C THR A 231 -9.01 13.53 -1.40
N GLU A 232 -9.45 14.66 -1.93
CA GLU A 232 -10.03 15.75 -1.10
C GLU A 232 -11.22 15.26 -0.26
N LYS A 233 -12.02 14.33 -0.81
CA LYS A 233 -13.14 13.71 -0.08
C LYS A 233 -12.67 12.92 1.14
N ASP A 234 -11.57 12.16 1.00
CA ASP A 234 -11.01 11.40 2.12
C ASP A 234 -10.36 12.33 3.15
N LYS A 235 -9.66 13.38 2.70
CA LYS A 235 -9.11 14.42 3.59
C LYS A 235 -10.22 15.08 4.41
N ASP A 236 -11.32 15.46 3.78
CA ASP A 236 -12.49 16.04 4.45
C ASP A 236 -13.06 15.08 5.51
N PHE A 237 -13.10 13.78 5.23
CA PHE A 237 -13.48 12.75 6.22
C PHE A 237 -12.54 12.75 7.43
N TYR A 238 -11.22 12.69 7.23
CA TYR A 238 -10.25 12.66 8.34
C TYR A 238 -10.24 13.97 9.14
N PHE A 239 -10.40 15.12 8.47
CA PHE A 239 -10.58 16.39 9.15
C PHE A 239 -11.85 16.42 10.00
N ASN A 240 -12.94 15.82 9.53
CA ASN A 240 -14.16 15.71 10.29
C ASN A 240 -13.97 14.85 11.56
N VAL A 241 -13.29 13.71 11.42
CA VAL A 241 -12.93 12.86 12.58
C VAL A 241 -12.08 13.64 13.57
N LEU A 242 -11.05 14.33 13.10
CA LEU A 242 -10.18 15.14 13.97
C LEU A 242 -10.95 16.25 14.70
N ARG A 243 -11.78 17.03 13.99
CA ARG A 243 -12.65 18.04 14.60
C ARG A 243 -13.56 17.45 15.67
N SER A 244 -14.19 16.32 15.37
CA SER A 244 -15.12 15.65 16.28
C SER A 244 -14.45 15.08 17.54
N SER A 245 -13.13 14.87 17.49
CA SER A 245 -12.35 14.44 18.66
C SER A 245 -12.05 15.58 19.65
N MET A 246 -12.34 16.83 19.28
CA MET A 246 -12.07 17.99 20.11
C MET A 246 -13.34 18.52 20.76
N THR A 247 -13.23 18.99 22.00
CA THR A 247 -14.34 19.69 22.65
C THR A 247 -14.44 21.15 22.17
N MET A 248 -15.61 21.79 22.35
CA MET A 248 -15.78 23.22 22.06
C MET A 248 -14.77 24.08 22.84
N ARG A 249 -14.53 23.74 24.12
CA ARG A 249 -13.58 24.44 25.00
C ARG A 249 -12.17 24.37 24.48
N GLU A 250 -11.76 23.17 24.06
CA GLU A 250 -10.45 22.92 23.46
C GLU A 250 -10.27 23.68 22.14
N GLN A 251 -11.29 23.72 21.27
CA GLN A 251 -11.23 24.52 20.04
C GLN A 251 -11.10 26.02 20.32
N ILE A 252 -11.82 26.56 21.33
CA ILE A 252 -11.72 27.97 21.71
C ILE A 252 -10.35 28.28 22.32
N THR A 253 -9.81 27.39 23.14
CA THR A 253 -8.45 27.55 23.69
C THR A 253 -7.41 27.53 22.57
N LEU A 254 -7.49 26.59 21.62
CA LEU A 254 -6.63 26.59 20.43
C LEU A 254 -6.76 27.88 19.62
N PHE A 255 -8.00 28.36 19.43
CA PHE A 255 -8.29 29.62 18.74
C PHE A 255 -7.66 30.83 19.44
N TRP A 256 -7.54 30.81 20.76
CA TRP A 256 -6.91 31.90 21.51
C TRP A 256 -5.38 31.83 21.49
N ILE A 257 -4.80 30.64 21.68
CA ILE A 257 -3.36 30.51 21.90
C ILE A 257 -2.55 30.38 20.61
N ALA A 258 -3.17 29.88 19.53
CA ALA A 258 -2.43 29.56 18.32
C ALA A 258 -1.70 30.78 17.74
N PRO A 259 -2.25 32.01 17.65
CA PRO A 259 -1.57 33.13 16.99
C PRO A 259 -0.20 33.46 17.58
N VAL A 260 0.02 33.21 18.87
CA VAL A 260 1.31 33.41 19.55
C VAL A 260 2.17 32.15 19.63
N THR A 261 1.75 31.09 18.94
CA THR A 261 2.39 29.76 18.94
C THR A 261 2.73 29.35 17.50
N PRO A 262 3.85 29.84 16.94
CA PRO A 262 4.11 29.75 15.50
C PRO A 262 4.07 28.33 14.92
N GLN A 263 4.59 27.35 15.66
CA GLN A 263 4.64 25.94 15.24
C GLN A 263 3.24 25.31 15.10
N VAL A 264 2.31 25.71 15.95
CA VAL A 264 0.91 25.28 15.88
C VAL A 264 0.21 26.06 14.79
N TYR A 265 0.31 27.39 14.81
CA TYR A 265 -0.40 28.30 13.93
C TYR A 265 -0.17 28.03 12.44
N ALA A 266 1.10 27.86 12.04
CA ALA A 266 1.46 27.63 10.64
C ALA A 266 0.76 26.41 10.04
N LYS A 267 0.55 25.37 10.86
CA LYS A 267 -0.07 24.10 10.47
C LYS A 267 -1.59 24.11 10.54
N LEU A 268 -2.21 25.07 11.23
CA LEU A 268 -3.68 25.19 11.26
C LEU A 268 -4.27 25.64 9.91
N LYS A 269 -3.43 26.17 9.01
CA LYS A 269 -3.85 26.61 7.69
C LYS A 269 -4.48 25.46 6.91
N ASN A 270 -5.65 25.71 6.33
CA ASN A 270 -6.45 24.71 5.60
C ASN A 270 -6.96 23.52 6.43
N GLY A 271 -6.77 23.49 7.76
CA GLY A 271 -7.24 22.37 8.59
C GLY A 271 -8.74 22.39 8.88
N ARG A 272 -9.43 23.50 8.57
CA ARG A 272 -10.86 23.72 8.88
C ARG A 272 -11.25 23.24 10.28
N ILE A 273 -10.41 23.44 11.29
CA ILE A 273 -10.54 22.77 12.59
C ILE A 273 -11.65 23.37 13.47
N PHE A 274 -12.03 24.63 13.23
CA PHE A 274 -13.00 25.34 14.05
C PHE A 274 -14.43 25.16 13.51
N ASN A 275 -15.26 24.43 14.25
CA ASN A 275 -16.66 24.18 13.88
C ASN A 275 -17.66 24.25 15.04
N LEU A 276 -17.20 24.14 16.30
CA LEU A 276 -18.10 24.00 17.45
C LEU A 276 -18.54 25.32 18.10
N PHE A 277 -18.02 26.46 17.62
CA PHE A 277 -18.34 27.76 18.22
C PHE A 277 -18.48 28.86 17.19
N PHE A 278 -19.33 29.83 17.53
CA PHE A 278 -19.39 31.13 16.88
C PHE A 278 -19.86 32.16 17.91
N ASN A 279 -19.15 33.26 18.02
CA ASN A 279 -19.55 34.37 18.89
C ASN A 279 -19.15 35.69 18.22
N LYS A 280 -20.12 36.59 18.05
CA LYS A 280 -19.91 37.90 17.42
C LYS A 280 -18.77 38.70 18.07
N LYS A 281 -18.56 38.54 19.37
CA LYS A 281 -17.47 39.22 20.11
C LYS A 281 -16.08 38.77 19.67
N LEU A 282 -15.95 37.55 19.17
CA LEU A 282 -14.67 36.98 18.73
C LEU A 282 -14.35 37.35 17.27
N VAL A 283 -15.27 38.00 16.55
CA VAL A 283 -15.14 38.24 15.11
C VAL A 283 -13.90 39.06 14.79
N HIS A 284 -13.64 40.16 15.49
CA HIS A 284 -12.45 40.98 15.24
C HIS A 284 -11.16 40.19 15.43
N TYR A 285 -11.08 39.38 16.48
CA TYR A 285 -9.94 38.51 16.74
C TYR A 285 -9.78 37.45 15.65
N GLY A 286 -10.87 36.78 15.28
CA GLY A 286 -10.88 35.75 14.24
C GLY A 286 -10.45 36.30 12.88
N ILE A 287 -10.95 37.47 12.51
CA ILE A 287 -10.62 38.15 11.25
C ILE A 287 -9.17 38.61 11.19
N GLN A 288 -8.59 39.00 12.34
CA GLN A 288 -7.21 39.47 12.41
C GLN A 288 -6.22 38.32 12.23
N PHE A 289 -6.46 37.18 12.90
CA PHE A 289 -5.49 36.09 12.96
C PHE A 289 -5.84 34.87 12.11
N TYR A 290 -7.02 34.77 11.49
CA TYR A 290 -7.38 33.55 10.76
C TYR A 290 -7.92 33.84 9.38
N GLN A 291 -7.93 32.78 8.56
CA GLN A 291 -8.51 32.76 7.22
C GLN A 291 -9.78 31.92 7.23
N ASP A 292 -10.62 32.11 6.23
CA ASP A 292 -11.84 31.32 6.00
C ASP A 292 -11.58 29.80 6.06
N LYS A 293 -10.48 29.34 5.47
CA LYS A 293 -10.08 27.92 5.44
C LYS A 293 -9.67 27.33 6.80
N ASN A 294 -9.64 28.13 7.87
CA ASN A 294 -9.49 27.63 9.24
C ASN A 294 -10.83 27.19 9.85
N PHE A 295 -11.97 27.58 9.26
CA PHE A 295 -13.31 27.35 9.80
C PHE A 295 -14.16 26.47 8.89
N GLU A 296 -14.86 25.51 9.48
CA GLU A 296 -15.93 24.75 8.81
C GLU A 296 -17.33 25.33 9.13
N SER A 297 -17.42 26.17 10.17
CA SER A 297 -18.70 26.74 10.59
C SER A 297 -19.25 27.73 9.56
N PHE A 298 -20.51 27.53 9.16
CA PHE A 298 -21.24 28.42 8.25
C PHE A 298 -21.24 29.89 8.71
N ASN A 299 -21.40 30.14 10.01
CA ASN A 299 -21.43 31.51 10.55
C ASN A 299 -20.07 32.21 10.39
N TRP A 300 -18.97 31.48 10.56
CA TRP A 300 -17.63 32.03 10.34
C TRP A 300 -17.38 32.27 8.86
N GLN A 301 -17.76 31.34 7.97
CA GLN A 301 -17.64 31.51 6.52
C GLN A 301 -18.33 32.80 6.05
N LYS A 302 -19.57 33.02 6.50
CA LYS A 302 -20.32 34.25 6.20
C LYS A 302 -19.57 35.52 6.61
N VAL A 303 -18.97 35.54 7.81
CA VAL A 303 -18.19 36.68 8.29
C VAL A 303 -16.98 36.98 7.40
N PHE A 304 -16.29 35.95 6.91
CA PHE A 304 -15.16 36.14 5.99
C PHE A 304 -15.60 36.56 4.59
N ASP A 305 -16.75 36.10 4.12
CA ASP A 305 -17.31 36.50 2.82
C ASP A 305 -17.76 37.98 2.84
N GLU A 306 -18.45 38.43 3.88
CA GLU A 306 -18.81 39.85 4.08
C GLU A 306 -17.56 40.76 4.12
N LYS A 307 -16.47 40.30 4.74
CA LYS A 307 -15.19 41.03 4.74
C LYS A 307 -14.59 41.14 3.33
N LYS A 308 -14.65 40.08 2.53
CA LYS A 308 -14.14 40.08 1.14
C LYS A 308 -14.92 41.08 0.28
N GLU A 309 -16.24 41.13 0.44
CA GLU A 309 -17.11 42.10 -0.26
C GLU A 309 -16.82 43.55 0.14
N THR A 310 -16.44 43.80 1.39
CA THR A 310 -16.09 45.16 1.87
C THR A 310 -14.73 45.65 1.36
N LEU A 311 -13.85 44.72 0.93
CA LEU A 311 -12.49 45.01 0.45
C LEU A 311 -12.37 44.97 -1.08
N ALA A 312 -13.41 44.52 -1.79
CA ALA A 312 -13.49 44.47 -3.25
C ALA A 312 -14.12 45.75 -3.82
#